data_AF-A0A6A5F4S2-F1
#
_entry.id   AF-A0A6A5F4S2-F1
#
_cell.length_a   1.000
_cell.length_b   1.000
_cell.length_c   1.000
_cell.angle_alpha   90.00
_cell.angle_beta   90.00
_cell.angle_gamma   90.00
#
_symmetry.space_group_name_H-M   'P 1'
#
loop_
_entity.id
_entity.type
_entity.pdbx_description
1 polymer ?
#
loop_
_entity_poly.entity_id
_entity_poly.type
_entity_poly.pdbx_seq_one_letter_code
_entity_poly.pdbx_strand_id
1 'polypeptide(L)'
;MDCFRSDGPAAQRASVLYDYNNDDGNLWTRTSQDAPLPLCSSSHPPDSSCLVCLNQTVFVVCRNLTKGVKVMMEAGTDQVLLSKSECPEPPSVDAPQSQLAVIIPSILLILIIIIGGVFCRKRCRKRRNKPQTHTEEESSTMTNEDPMKQTEIFSTFKVGEIES
;
A
#
# COMPACT_ATOMS: atom_id res chain seq x y z
N MET A 1 14.40 26.85 -15.82
CA MET A 1 14.01 26.49 -14.45
C MET A 1 15.03 25.51 -13.94
N ASP A 2 15.39 25.61 -12.68
CA ASP A 2 16.36 24.71 -12.05
C ASP A 2 15.66 23.99 -10.90
N CYS A 3 15.80 22.67 -10.90
CA CYS A 3 15.14 21.80 -9.95
C CYS A 3 16.17 20.97 -9.20
N PHE A 4 15.87 20.75 -7.93
CA PHE A 4 16.72 19.99 -7.02
C PHE A 4 15.84 19.09 -6.17
N ARG A 5 16.44 18.00 -5.68
CA ARG A 5 15.80 17.07 -4.77
C ARG A 5 16.69 16.70 -3.59
N SER A 6 16.07 16.28 -2.50
CA SER A 6 16.76 15.64 -1.38
C SER A 6 15.89 14.53 -0.80
N ASP A 7 16.47 13.34 -0.73
CA ASP A 7 15.87 12.14 -0.12
C ASP A 7 16.10 12.07 1.40
N GLY A 8 16.88 13.01 1.95
CA GLY A 8 17.17 13.07 3.38
C GLY A 8 15.93 13.44 4.22
N PRO A 9 15.66 12.75 5.35
CA PRO A 9 14.50 13.03 6.19
C PRO A 9 14.52 14.44 6.80
N ALA A 10 15.72 15.01 6.99
CA ALA A 10 15.89 16.39 7.44
C ALA A 10 15.28 17.41 6.46
N ALA A 11 15.24 17.10 5.15
CA ALA A 11 14.68 18.00 4.13
C ALA A 11 13.19 18.31 4.37
N GLN A 12 12.43 17.37 4.92
CA GLN A 12 11.00 17.58 5.22
C GLN A 12 10.78 18.57 6.37
N ARG A 13 11.79 18.70 7.24
CA ARG A 13 11.81 19.64 8.37
C ARG A 13 12.54 20.95 8.04
N ALA A 14 12.98 21.14 6.79
CA ALA A 14 13.69 22.34 6.42
C ALA A 14 12.83 23.61 6.59
N SER A 15 13.42 24.66 7.14
CA SER A 15 12.79 25.96 7.32
C SER A 15 13.32 27.03 6.39
N VAL A 16 14.52 26.83 5.83
CA VAL A 16 15.20 27.83 5.03
C VAL A 16 15.82 27.17 3.80
N LEU A 17 15.78 27.88 2.68
CA LEU A 17 16.54 27.61 1.46
C LEU A 17 17.34 28.86 1.11
N TYR A 18 18.62 28.70 0.80
CA TYR A 18 19.51 29.81 0.45
C TYR A 18 20.49 29.43 -0.65
N ASP A 19 21.08 30.44 -1.27
CA ASP A 19 22.23 30.28 -2.16
C ASP A 19 23.50 30.20 -1.31
N TYR A 20 24.19 29.08 -1.36
CA TYR A 20 25.43 28.86 -0.61
C TYR A 20 26.54 29.87 -0.97
N ASN A 21 26.51 30.41 -2.19
CA ASN A 21 27.52 31.36 -2.67
C ASN A 21 27.11 32.81 -2.43
N ASN A 22 25.85 33.09 -2.07
CA ASN A 22 25.36 34.43 -1.85
C ASN A 22 24.39 34.50 -0.67
N ASP A 23 24.81 35.17 0.40
CA ASP A 23 24.05 35.32 1.64
C ASP A 23 23.04 36.49 1.59
N ASP A 24 22.75 37.06 0.42
CA ASP A 24 21.81 38.18 0.21
C ASP A 24 20.32 37.86 0.50
N GLY A 25 20.07 36.85 1.31
CA GLY A 25 18.75 36.49 1.82
C GLY A 25 18.29 35.11 1.40
N ASN A 26 17.17 34.71 2.00
CA ASN A 26 16.63 33.37 1.84
C ASN A 26 15.78 33.30 0.56
N LEU A 27 16.06 32.29 -0.27
CA LEU A 27 15.30 31.98 -1.48
C LEU A 27 13.90 31.44 -1.16
N TRP A 28 13.76 30.80 0.01
CA TRP A 28 12.50 30.36 0.56
C TRP A 28 12.61 30.23 2.07
N THR A 29 11.53 30.56 2.78
CA THR A 29 11.40 30.39 4.22
C THR A 29 10.06 29.77 4.58
N ARG A 30 10.06 29.01 5.68
CA ARG A 30 8.86 28.42 6.26
C ARG A 30 8.67 28.92 7.68
N THR A 31 7.45 29.37 7.98
CA THR A 31 7.10 29.96 9.27
C THR A 31 7.10 28.95 10.42
N SER A 32 6.72 27.69 10.16
CA SER A 32 6.66 26.62 11.17
C SER A 32 7.30 25.35 10.64
N GLN A 33 8.27 24.80 11.37
CA GLN A 33 8.93 23.55 10.98
C GLN A 33 8.03 22.32 11.12
N ASP A 34 7.02 22.40 11.98
CA ASP A 34 6.05 21.33 12.25
C ASP A 34 4.95 21.27 11.18
N ALA A 35 4.76 22.35 10.42
CA ALA A 35 3.81 22.37 9.32
C ALA A 35 4.31 21.50 8.16
N PRO A 36 3.50 20.56 7.64
CA PRO A 36 3.91 19.72 6.52
C PRO A 36 4.22 20.55 5.28
N LEU A 37 5.18 20.09 4.48
CA LEU A 37 5.45 20.70 3.17
C LEU A 37 4.24 20.52 2.24
N PRO A 38 3.90 21.53 1.43
CA PRO A 38 2.83 21.40 0.45
C PRO A 38 3.18 20.33 -0.59
N LEU A 39 2.18 19.63 -1.11
CA LEU A 39 2.37 18.70 -2.22
C LEU A 39 2.79 19.45 -3.48
N CYS A 40 3.61 18.84 -4.32
CA CYS A 40 4.00 19.41 -5.60
C CYS A 40 2.81 19.40 -6.57
N SER A 41 2.00 20.46 -6.56
CA SER A 41 0.83 20.64 -7.44
C SER A 41 1.18 21.37 -8.75
N SER A 42 2.30 22.07 -8.80
CA SER A 42 2.83 22.72 -10.00
C SER A 42 4.35 22.89 -9.90
N SER A 43 5.04 22.81 -11.04
CA SER A 43 6.46 23.14 -11.20
C SER A 43 6.72 24.65 -11.33
N HIS A 44 5.72 25.49 -11.07
CA HIS A 44 5.83 26.95 -11.21
C HIS A 44 5.75 27.64 -9.84
N PRO A 45 6.86 28.22 -9.35
CA PRO A 45 6.84 28.98 -8.11
C PRO A 45 6.02 30.28 -8.26
N PRO A 46 5.14 30.64 -7.29
CA PRO A 46 4.42 31.91 -7.29
C PRO A 46 5.30 33.02 -6.71
N ASP A 47 5.67 34.01 -7.54
CA ASP A 47 6.40 35.28 -7.23
C ASP A 47 7.75 35.20 -6.46
N SER A 48 8.02 34.13 -5.70
CA SER A 48 9.30 33.81 -5.08
C SER A 48 10.27 33.21 -6.08
N SER A 49 11.57 33.40 -5.85
CA SER A 49 12.62 32.77 -6.67
C SER A 49 12.57 31.24 -6.62
N CYS A 50 12.07 30.66 -5.52
CA CYS A 50 11.98 29.21 -5.33
C CYS A 50 10.68 28.77 -4.61
N LEU A 51 10.23 27.55 -4.93
CA LEU A 51 9.17 26.80 -4.25
C LEU A 51 9.77 25.51 -3.68
N VAL A 52 9.35 25.14 -2.47
CA VAL A 52 9.69 23.85 -1.86
C VAL A 52 8.41 23.03 -1.68
N CYS A 53 8.40 21.79 -2.16
CA CYS A 53 7.24 20.92 -2.12
C CYS A 53 7.62 19.45 -1.92
N LEU A 54 6.64 18.61 -1.61
CA LEU A 54 6.78 17.18 -1.39
C LEU A 54 6.12 16.38 -2.52
N ASN A 55 6.86 15.44 -3.11
CA ASN A 55 6.34 14.42 -4.02
C ASN A 55 7.16 13.12 -3.85
N GLN A 56 6.77 12.29 -2.88
CA GLN A 56 7.55 11.15 -2.33
C GLN A 56 8.87 11.56 -1.64
N THR A 57 9.61 12.48 -2.25
CA THR A 57 10.81 13.14 -1.75
C THR A 57 10.63 14.66 -1.78
N VAL A 58 11.57 15.40 -1.18
CA VAL A 58 11.50 16.87 -1.16
C VAL A 58 12.09 17.42 -2.45
N PHE A 59 11.33 18.30 -3.11
CA PHE A 59 11.74 19.02 -4.30
C PHE A 59 11.84 20.51 -4.03
N VAL A 60 12.81 21.12 -4.70
CA VAL A 60 13.03 22.56 -4.75
C VAL A 60 12.98 22.98 -6.21
N VAL A 61 12.10 23.92 -6.52
CA VAL A 61 11.83 24.38 -7.88
C VAL A 61 12.08 25.87 -7.94
N CYS A 62 13.14 26.28 -8.63
CA CYS A 62 13.57 27.66 -8.69
C CYS A 62 13.47 28.24 -10.10
N ARG A 63 13.09 29.51 -10.17
CA ARG A 63 13.09 30.33 -11.39
C ARG A 63 14.24 31.32 -11.31
N ASN A 64 14.95 31.50 -12.43
CA ASN A 64 16.02 32.50 -12.59
C ASN A 64 17.22 32.33 -11.64
N LEU A 65 17.63 31.11 -11.32
CA LEU A 65 18.93 30.91 -10.68
C LEU A 65 20.06 31.23 -11.67
N THR A 66 21.06 31.95 -11.19
CA THR A 66 22.29 32.19 -11.96
C THR A 66 23.00 30.86 -12.21
N LYS A 67 23.66 30.72 -13.37
CA LYS A 67 24.40 29.49 -13.68
C LYS A 67 25.47 29.23 -12.62
N GLY A 68 25.50 28.00 -12.10
CA GLY A 68 26.49 27.57 -11.10
C GLY A 68 26.13 27.86 -9.65
N VAL A 69 24.93 28.38 -9.38
CA VAL A 69 24.41 28.54 -8.01
C VAL A 69 24.27 27.18 -7.33
N LYS A 70 24.76 27.08 -6.10
CA LYS A 70 24.59 25.93 -5.23
C LYS A 70 23.55 26.27 -4.18
N VAL A 71 22.39 25.63 -4.24
CA VAL A 71 21.34 25.82 -3.23
C VAL A 71 21.50 24.84 -2.08
N MET A 72 21.21 25.30 -0.87
CA MET A 72 21.23 24.47 0.34
C MET A 72 20.00 24.74 1.21
N MET A 73 19.62 23.72 1.97
CA MET A 73 18.50 23.80 2.91
C MET A 73 18.98 23.67 4.35
N GLU A 74 18.26 24.31 5.26
CA GLU A 74 18.51 24.22 6.70
C GLU A 74 17.28 23.70 7.42
N ALA A 75 17.49 22.69 8.27
CA ALA A 75 16.47 22.04 9.10
C ALA A 75 16.88 22.13 10.58
N GLY A 76 16.75 23.33 11.16
CA GLY A 76 17.25 23.60 12.50
C GLY A 76 18.78 23.72 12.49
N THR A 77 19.48 22.80 13.15
CA THR A 77 20.96 22.75 13.16
C THR A 77 21.54 21.93 12.00
N ASP A 78 20.70 21.22 11.25
CA ASP A 78 21.12 20.33 10.19
C ASP A 78 21.16 21.07 8.84
N GLN A 79 22.26 20.89 8.10
CA GLN A 79 22.35 21.29 6.70
C GLN A 79 21.95 20.13 5.80
N VAL A 80 21.08 20.41 4.84
CA VAL A 80 20.54 19.43 3.91
C VAL A 80 21.10 19.72 2.53
N LEU A 81 21.84 18.72 2.00
CA LEU A 81 22.41 18.78 0.68
C LEU A 81 21.33 18.52 -0.37
N LEU A 82 21.28 19.38 -1.39
CA LEU A 82 20.40 19.23 -2.54
C LEU A 82 21.18 18.71 -3.74
N SER A 83 20.58 17.78 -4.48
CA SER A 83 21.11 17.30 -5.75
C SER A 83 20.27 17.83 -6.90
N LYS A 84 20.92 18.20 -8.01
CA LYS A 84 20.20 18.64 -9.21
C LYS A 84 19.33 17.51 -9.74
N SER A 85 18.10 17.82 -10.11
CA SER A 85 17.14 16.83 -10.62
C SER A 85 16.25 17.45 -11.69
N GLU A 86 15.49 16.60 -12.35
CA GLU A 86 14.33 17.04 -13.13
C GLU A 86 13.25 17.60 -12.19
N CYS A 87 12.40 18.48 -12.72
CA CYS A 87 11.32 19.07 -11.96
C CYS A 87 10.20 18.05 -11.77
N PRO A 88 9.52 18.04 -10.60
CA PRO A 88 8.44 17.11 -10.37
C PRO A 88 7.31 17.38 -11.37
N GLU A 89 6.84 16.33 -12.03
CA GLU A 89 5.62 16.38 -12.80
C GLU A 89 4.43 16.52 -11.84
N PRO A 90 3.42 17.33 -12.19
CA PRO A 90 2.20 17.41 -11.41
C PRO A 90 1.57 16.02 -11.31
N PRO A 91 0.99 15.64 -10.16
CA PRO A 91 0.35 14.35 -10.01
C PRO A 91 -0.73 14.19 -11.09
N SER A 92 -0.66 13.10 -11.86
CA SER A 92 -1.70 12.76 -12.84
C SER A 92 -3.03 12.63 -12.10
N VAL A 93 -4.04 13.38 -12.54
CA VAL A 93 -5.40 13.36 -11.95
C VAL A 93 -6.13 12.03 -12.22
N ASP A 94 -5.48 11.08 -12.89
CA ASP A 94 -5.98 9.72 -13.07
C ASP A 94 -5.89 8.94 -11.75
N ALA A 95 -6.97 9.08 -10.99
CA ALA A 95 -7.26 8.47 -9.69
C ALA A 95 -6.91 6.97 -9.58
N PRO A 96 -6.70 6.42 -8.37
CA PRO A 96 -6.78 4.99 -8.17
C PRO A 96 -8.25 4.53 -8.20
N GLN A 97 -8.87 4.54 -9.39
CA GLN A 97 -10.18 3.89 -9.61
C GLN A 97 -10.11 2.37 -9.37
N SER A 98 -8.92 1.79 -9.29
CA SER A 98 -8.73 0.36 -9.00
C SER A 98 -9.21 -0.07 -7.61
N GLN A 99 -9.25 0.82 -6.60
CA GLN A 99 -9.77 0.42 -5.29
C GLN A 99 -11.30 0.45 -5.24
N LEU A 100 -11.95 1.44 -5.88
CA LEU A 100 -13.41 1.49 -5.98
C LEU A 100 -13.98 0.37 -6.87
N ALA A 101 -13.25 -0.03 -7.91
CA ALA A 101 -13.65 -1.13 -8.79
C ALA A 101 -13.69 -2.51 -8.09
N VAL A 102 -12.98 -2.70 -6.97
CA VAL A 102 -12.99 -3.96 -6.20
C VAL A 102 -13.94 -3.88 -5.00
N ILE A 103 -14.05 -2.71 -4.36
CA ILE A 103 -14.89 -2.53 -3.17
C ILE A 103 -16.38 -2.62 -3.54
N ILE A 104 -16.80 -1.99 -4.64
CA ILE A 104 -18.22 -1.97 -5.07
C ILE A 104 -18.75 -3.40 -5.36
N PRO A 105 -18.10 -4.25 -6.18
CA PRO A 105 -18.60 -5.61 -6.39
C PRO A 105 -18.51 -6.47 -5.13
N SER A 106 -17.51 -6.28 -4.27
CA SER A 106 -17.38 -7.04 -3.02
C SER A 106 -18.54 -6.79 -2.06
N ILE A 107 -18.98 -5.53 -1.90
CA ILE A 107 -20.12 -5.18 -1.05
C ILE A 107 -21.42 -5.79 -1.58
N LEU A 108 -21.64 -5.75 -2.90
CA LEU A 108 -22.84 -6.34 -3.53
C LEU A 108 -22.90 -7.87 -3.32
N LEU A 109 -21.76 -8.56 -3.43
CA LEU A 109 -21.69 -10.01 -3.26
C LEU A 109 -22.02 -10.43 -1.82
N ILE A 110 -21.53 -9.68 -0.82
CA ILE A 110 -21.84 -9.92 0.60
C ILE A 110 -23.35 -9.75 0.87
N LEU A 111 -23.98 -8.71 0.31
CA LEU A 111 -25.43 -8.49 0.48
C LEU A 111 -26.26 -9.63 -0.12
N ILE A 112 -25.88 -10.16 -1.28
CA ILE A 112 -26.56 -11.31 -1.91
C ILE A 112 -26.45 -12.56 -1.04
N ILE A 113 -25.28 -12.83 -0.44
CA ILE A 113 -25.09 -13.97 0.46
C ILE A 113 -25.95 -13.84 1.72
N ILE A 114 -26.05 -12.65 2.30
CA ILE A 114 -26.88 -12.42 3.50
C ILE A 114 -28.36 -12.62 3.17
N ILE A 115 -28.86 -12.00 2.09
CA ILE A 115 -30.26 -12.11 1.68
C ILE A 115 -30.58 -13.57 1.32
N GLY A 116 -29.73 -14.21 0.50
CA GLY A 116 -29.87 -15.61 0.12
C GLY A 116 -29.81 -16.56 1.32
N GLY A 117 -28.88 -16.36 2.24
CA GLY A 117 -28.75 -17.15 3.47
C GLY A 117 -29.97 -17.03 4.39
N VAL A 118 -30.51 -15.83 4.56
CA VAL A 118 -31.74 -15.58 5.34
C VAL A 118 -32.95 -16.21 4.64
N PHE A 119 -33.05 -16.10 3.31
CA PHE A 119 -34.14 -16.71 2.54
C PHE A 119 -34.09 -18.24 2.56
N CYS A 120 -32.89 -18.82 2.40
CA CYS A 120 -32.66 -20.27 2.52
C CYS A 120 -32.98 -20.76 3.93
N ARG A 121 -32.54 -20.07 4.99
CA ARG A 121 -32.89 -20.43 6.38
C ARG A 121 -34.40 -20.37 6.63
N LYS A 122 -35.11 -19.36 6.10
CA LYS A 122 -36.57 -19.27 6.20
C LYS A 122 -37.28 -20.40 5.43
N ARG A 123 -36.82 -20.76 4.23
CA ARG A 123 -37.42 -21.83 3.42
C ARG A 123 -37.14 -23.24 3.97
N CYS A 124 -35.93 -23.48 4.49
CA CYS A 124 -35.59 -24.75 5.12
C CYS A 124 -36.34 -24.99 6.44
N ARG A 125 -36.60 -23.93 7.24
CA ARG A 125 -37.46 -24.05 8.43
C ARG A 125 -38.90 -24.45 8.08
N LYS A 126 -39.43 -24.04 6.92
CA LYS A 126 -40.80 -24.37 6.50
C LYS A 126 -40.97 -25.84 6.05
N ARG A 127 -39.87 -26.58 5.78
CA ARG A 127 -39.93 -28.00 5.37
C ARG A 127 -39.82 -29.01 6.52
N ARG A 128 -39.56 -28.60 7.76
CA ARG A 128 -39.37 -29.53 8.91
C ARG A 128 -40.66 -29.93 9.64
N ASN A 129 -41.84 -29.47 9.19
CA ASN A 129 -43.14 -29.81 9.80
C ASN A 129 -43.93 -30.88 9.02
N LYS A 130 -43.26 -31.87 8.41
CA LYS A 130 -43.97 -33.07 7.92
C LYS A 130 -43.74 -34.20 8.94
N PRO A 131 -44.78 -34.70 9.63
CA PRO A 131 -44.64 -35.87 10.49
C PRO A 131 -44.20 -37.07 9.66
N GLN A 132 -43.14 -37.72 10.11
CA GLN A 132 -42.61 -38.95 9.55
C GLN A 132 -43.43 -40.10 10.13
N THR A 133 -44.32 -40.68 9.34
CA THR A 133 -45.08 -41.88 9.71
C THR A 133 -44.14 -43.07 9.74
N HIS A 134 -44.15 -43.75 10.89
CA HIS A 134 -43.44 -44.99 11.19
C HIS A 134 -43.98 -46.15 10.33
N THR A 135 -43.11 -46.96 9.74
CA THR A 135 -43.42 -48.36 9.43
C THR A 135 -42.11 -49.14 9.48
N GLU A 136 -41.91 -49.82 10.62
CA GLU A 136 -41.07 -51.01 10.72
C GLU A 136 -41.69 -52.10 9.85
N GLU A 137 -40.88 -52.77 9.04
CA GLU A 137 -40.99 -54.23 8.93
C GLU A 137 -39.58 -54.82 8.85
N GLU A 138 -39.32 -55.67 9.82
CA GLU A 138 -38.15 -56.47 10.14
C GLU A 138 -38.17 -57.76 9.28
N SER A 139 -37.03 -58.18 8.73
CA SER A 139 -36.73 -59.62 8.63
C SER A 139 -35.27 -59.90 8.24
N SER A 140 -34.50 -60.36 9.23
CA SER A 140 -33.49 -61.43 9.25
C SER A 140 -32.86 -61.88 7.92
N THR A 141 -31.55 -62.12 7.83
CA THR A 141 -30.92 -63.39 8.24
C THR A 141 -29.38 -63.27 8.20
N MET A 142 -28.76 -64.05 9.09
CA MET A 142 -27.43 -64.03 9.69
C MET A 142 -26.38 -64.87 8.91
N THR A 143 -25.12 -64.82 9.40
CA THR A 143 -23.96 -65.73 9.17
C THR A 143 -23.04 -65.36 7.99
N ASN A 144 -21.69 -65.41 8.03
CA ASN A 144 -20.73 -66.11 8.89
C ASN A 144 -19.32 -65.44 8.84
N GLU A 145 -18.66 -65.46 9.99
CA GLU A 145 -17.24 -65.71 10.36
C GLU A 145 -16.04 -65.44 9.39
N ASP A 146 -15.04 -64.78 10.02
CA ASP A 146 -13.59 -64.52 9.79
C ASP A 146 -12.69 -65.75 9.40
N PRO A 147 -11.32 -65.70 9.31
CA PRO A 147 -10.33 -64.60 9.18
C PRO A 147 -9.13 -64.92 8.21
N MET A 148 -8.14 -64.01 8.20
CA MET A 148 -6.67 -64.30 8.14
C MET A 148 -5.98 -64.42 6.77
N LYS A 149 -5.12 -63.44 6.43
CA LYS A 149 -3.64 -63.61 6.47
C LYS A 149 -2.84 -62.34 6.14
N GLN A 150 -1.93 -62.11 7.08
CA GLN A 150 -0.78 -61.22 7.18
C GLN A 150 0.36 -61.64 6.22
N THR A 151 1.06 -60.68 5.60
CA THR A 151 2.45 -60.76 5.10
C THR A 151 2.91 -59.30 4.88
N GLU A 152 3.70 -58.71 5.79
CA GLU A 152 5.18 -58.64 5.76
C GLU A 152 5.76 -57.94 4.50
N ILE A 153 6.81 -57.10 4.49
CA ILE A 153 7.68 -56.41 5.46
C ILE A 153 8.65 -55.57 4.57
N PHE A 154 9.12 -54.41 5.05
CA PHE A 154 10.38 -53.70 4.71
C PHE A 154 10.70 -53.28 3.26
N SER A 155 11.03 -51.99 3.08
CA SER A 155 12.44 -51.59 2.91
C SER A 155 12.64 -50.09 3.09
N THR A 156 13.49 -49.79 4.06
CA THR A 156 14.18 -48.52 4.31
C THR A 156 15.23 -48.24 3.22
N PHE A 157 15.70 -46.99 3.18
CA PHE A 157 17.07 -46.53 2.88
C PHE A 157 17.45 -45.95 1.49
N LYS A 158 17.70 -44.63 1.48
CA LYS A 158 18.94 -43.88 1.11
C LYS A 158 18.56 -42.40 0.92
N VAL A 159 19.05 -41.38 1.63
CA VAL A 159 20.41 -40.95 2.05
C VAL A 159 21.41 -40.86 0.89
N GLY A 160 21.73 -39.61 0.55
CA GLY A 160 22.79 -39.05 -0.30
C GLY A 160 22.56 -37.52 -0.26
N GLU A 161 23.29 -36.64 0.44
CA GLU A 161 24.77 -36.44 0.46
C GLU A 161 25.29 -36.27 -0.99
N ILE A 162 26.04 -35.25 -1.44
CA ILE A 162 26.88 -34.18 -0.84
C ILE A 162 27.12 -33.10 -1.94
N GLU A 163 27.79 -32.01 -1.52
CA GLU A 163 28.77 -31.17 -2.27
C GLU A 163 28.20 -30.07 -3.19
N SER A 164 28.69 -28.83 -3.17
CA SER A 164 29.81 -28.21 -2.44
C SER A 164 29.61 -26.69 -2.38
#